data_AF-A0A3B4ANK6-F1
#
_entry.id   AF-A0A3B4ANK6-F1
#
_cell.length_a   1.000
_cell.length_b   1.000
_cell.length_c   1.000
_cell.angle_alpha   90.00
_cell.angle_beta   90.00
_cell.angle_gamma   90.00
#
_symmetry.space_group_name_H-M   'P 1'
#
loop_
_entity.id
_entity.type
_entity.pdbx_description
1 polymer ?
#
loop_
_entity_poly.entity_id
_entity_poly.type
_entity_poly.pdbx_seq_one_letter_code
_entity_poly.pdbx_strand_id
1 'polypeptide(L)'
;LRSFFLQFYRALNIRVALVGLEVWSDLDKCPITQDPFTTLHEFLDWRKVKLLPTKPHDNAQLVRYKHGKHLRPKKLLDKIKGPDLCSNLMLSCVCSRYPFPTVFSSCSKKDLSASLEKGVGMCLFNMPEIKVLYGGQKCGNGYVEEGEECDCGEPEECLNPCCNATTCTLKGEAVCAHGQCCHDCQLKPAGTPCRESSNSCDLPEFCTGTSPHCPANVYLHDGHACLLVDGYCYNGICQTHEQQCITLWGQGAKPAPGICFERVNSAGDPYGNCGKDNKGLFAKCEPRDAKCGKIQCQGGANRPVIGTNAVSIETNIPQQEGGRILCRGTHVYLGDDMPDPGLVLTGTKCGDGRVRRQSNKTLWKFKLIFHNTQKQLKGNPCFKSTIIKNKNKMFFLDNRIEF
;
A
#
# COMPACT_ATOMS: atom_id res chain seq x y z
N LEU A 1 -0.03 -7.05 -23.52
CA LEU A 1 -0.04 -6.43 -22.18
C LEU A 1 0.90 -7.15 -21.23
N ARG A 2 0.61 -8.43 -20.90
CA ARG A 2 1.47 -9.31 -20.07
C ARG A 2 2.97 -9.17 -20.38
N SER A 3 3.40 -9.45 -21.61
CA SER A 3 4.82 -9.39 -22.01
C SER A 3 5.53 -8.03 -21.85
N PHE A 4 4.85 -6.89 -22.09
CA PHE A 4 5.48 -5.57 -21.96
C PHE A 4 5.68 -5.15 -20.50
N PHE A 5 4.65 -5.35 -19.66
CA PHE A 5 4.74 -5.06 -18.23
C PHE A 5 5.72 -5.97 -17.51
N LEU A 6 5.72 -7.27 -17.86
CA LEU A 6 6.71 -8.20 -17.32
C LEU A 6 8.12 -7.73 -17.63
N GLN A 7 8.43 -7.36 -18.87
CA GLN A 7 9.78 -6.94 -19.24
C GLN A 7 10.23 -5.65 -18.55
N PHE A 8 9.32 -4.69 -18.34
CA PHE A 8 9.62 -3.41 -17.70
C PHE A 8 9.84 -3.53 -16.17
N TYR A 9 8.99 -4.28 -15.47
CA TYR A 9 9.07 -4.44 -14.01
C TYR A 9 10.09 -5.51 -13.57
N ARG A 10 10.55 -6.37 -14.48
CA ARG A 10 11.59 -7.38 -14.22
C ARG A 10 12.90 -6.76 -13.71
N ALA A 11 13.26 -5.57 -14.19
CA ALA A 11 14.45 -4.83 -13.72
C ALA A 11 14.37 -4.36 -12.25
N LEU A 12 13.17 -4.43 -11.64
CA LEU A 12 12.90 -4.16 -10.23
C LEU A 12 12.63 -5.44 -9.42
N ASN A 13 12.78 -6.62 -10.03
CA ASN A 13 12.36 -7.90 -9.45
C ASN A 13 10.87 -7.92 -9.05
N ILE A 14 10.03 -7.15 -9.76
CA ILE A 14 8.58 -7.13 -9.58
C ILE A 14 7.93 -7.94 -10.70
N ARG A 15 7.01 -8.83 -10.34
CA ARG A 15 6.17 -9.57 -11.29
C ARG A 15 4.77 -8.99 -11.28
N VAL A 16 4.22 -8.70 -12.46
CA VAL A 16 2.85 -8.21 -12.64
C VAL A 16 2.00 -9.33 -13.23
N ALA A 17 1.07 -9.84 -12.42
CA ALA A 17 0.14 -10.89 -12.79
C ALA A 17 -1.25 -10.31 -13.06
N LEU A 18 -1.86 -10.67 -14.18
CA LEU A 18 -3.25 -10.32 -14.48
C LEU A 18 -4.18 -11.37 -13.87
N VAL A 19 -4.66 -11.10 -12.65
CA VAL A 19 -5.52 -12.02 -11.87
C VAL A 19 -7.01 -11.81 -12.09
N GLY A 20 -7.41 -10.87 -12.94
CA GLY A 20 -8.80 -10.53 -13.16
C GLY A 20 -8.98 -9.60 -14.35
N LEU A 21 -10.00 -9.89 -15.16
CA LEU A 21 -10.49 -9.00 -16.21
C LEU A 21 -12.01 -8.90 -16.08
N GLU A 22 -12.52 -7.68 -16.03
CA GLU A 22 -13.96 -7.41 -16.04
C GLU A 22 -14.26 -6.46 -17.20
N VAL A 23 -15.23 -6.85 -18.03
CA VAL A 23 -15.65 -6.07 -19.20
C VAL A 23 -17.10 -5.65 -18.98
N TRP A 24 -17.33 -4.35 -18.95
CA TRP A 24 -18.66 -3.75 -18.82
C TRP A 24 -19.30 -3.70 -20.21
N SER A 25 -19.90 -4.81 -20.64
CA SER A 25 -20.53 -4.94 -21.95
C SER A 25 -21.94 -4.35 -22.03
N ASP A 26 -22.59 -4.18 -20.87
CA ASP A 26 -23.96 -3.70 -20.74
C ASP A 26 -23.99 -2.19 -20.45
N LEU A 27 -23.47 -1.78 -19.29
CA LEU A 27 -23.43 -0.39 -18.84
C LEU A 27 -22.23 -0.14 -17.94
N ASP A 28 -21.76 1.10 -17.94
CA ASP A 28 -20.67 1.53 -17.07
C ASP A 28 -21.08 1.37 -15.59
N LYS A 29 -20.29 0.61 -14.81
CA LYS A 29 -20.63 0.31 -13.41
C LYS A 29 -20.31 1.45 -12.45
N CYS A 30 -19.66 2.50 -12.96
CA CYS A 30 -19.44 3.77 -12.27
C CYS A 30 -19.55 4.92 -13.29
N PRO A 31 -19.88 6.15 -12.87
CA PRO A 31 -19.89 7.30 -13.77
C PRO A 31 -18.54 7.53 -14.46
N ILE A 32 -18.56 7.69 -15.79
CA ILE A 32 -17.38 7.99 -16.61
C ILE A 32 -17.49 9.42 -17.14
N THR A 33 -16.64 10.32 -16.66
CA THR A 33 -16.65 11.75 -16.98
C THR A 33 -15.55 12.12 -17.99
N GLN A 34 -15.46 13.40 -18.38
CA GLN A 34 -14.31 13.91 -19.14
C GLN A 34 -13.09 14.19 -18.24
N ASP A 35 -13.34 14.49 -16.96
CA ASP A 35 -12.29 14.71 -15.96
C ASP A 35 -11.74 13.35 -15.47
N PRO A 36 -10.47 13.02 -15.75
CA PRO A 36 -9.90 11.72 -15.40
C PRO A 36 -9.81 11.49 -13.89
N PHE A 37 -9.73 12.55 -13.07
CA PHE A 37 -9.70 12.44 -11.63
C PHE A 37 -11.05 11.97 -11.09
N THR A 38 -12.13 12.66 -11.48
CA THR A 38 -13.50 12.25 -11.12
C THR A 38 -13.79 10.81 -11.54
N THR A 39 -13.39 10.39 -12.75
CA THR A 39 -13.57 8.99 -13.20
C THR A 39 -12.76 8.00 -12.35
N LEU A 40 -11.54 8.37 -11.93
CA LEU A 40 -10.73 7.55 -11.03
C LEU A 40 -11.38 7.40 -9.66
N HIS A 41 -12.05 8.44 -9.13
CA HIS A 41 -12.81 8.37 -7.87
C HIS A 41 -13.87 7.29 -7.90
N GLU A 42 -14.76 7.42 -8.87
CA GLU A 42 -15.94 6.60 -9.03
C GLU A 42 -15.52 5.15 -9.24
N PHE A 43 -14.41 4.95 -9.96
CA PHE A 43 -13.79 3.64 -10.12
C PHE A 43 -13.19 3.09 -8.81
N LEU A 44 -12.46 3.89 -8.03
CA LEU A 44 -11.85 3.45 -6.77
C LEU A 44 -12.90 3.13 -5.70
N ASP A 45 -13.97 3.91 -5.62
CA ASP A 45 -15.10 3.66 -4.73
C ASP A 45 -15.87 2.42 -5.15
N TRP A 46 -16.18 2.28 -6.44
CA TRP A 46 -16.75 1.04 -6.98
C TRP A 46 -15.85 -0.17 -6.69
N ARG A 47 -14.54 -0.04 -6.93
CA ARG A 47 -13.55 -1.10 -6.63
C ARG A 47 -13.62 -1.51 -5.17
N LYS A 48 -13.66 -0.55 -4.25
CA LYS A 48 -13.70 -0.81 -2.80
C LYS A 48 -14.99 -1.51 -2.36
N VAL A 49 -16.13 -1.08 -2.88
CA VAL A 49 -17.44 -1.53 -2.40
C VAL A 49 -17.94 -2.77 -3.15
N LYS A 50 -17.54 -2.96 -4.41
CA LYS A 50 -18.07 -4.01 -5.30
C LYS A 50 -17.02 -5.02 -5.74
N LEU A 51 -15.85 -4.56 -6.20
CA LEU A 51 -14.84 -5.46 -6.78
C LEU A 51 -13.99 -6.18 -5.73
N LEU A 52 -13.42 -5.45 -4.76
CA LEU A 52 -12.53 -6.01 -3.73
C LEU A 52 -13.21 -7.11 -2.89
N PRO A 53 -14.49 -6.99 -2.49
CA PRO A 53 -15.19 -8.06 -1.77
C PRO A 53 -15.43 -9.32 -2.60
N THR A 54 -15.49 -9.19 -3.93
CA THR A 54 -15.83 -10.30 -4.83
C THR A 54 -14.59 -10.95 -5.46
N LYS A 55 -13.54 -10.17 -5.70
CA LYS A 55 -12.29 -10.62 -6.31
C LYS A 55 -11.10 -10.02 -5.55
N PRO A 56 -10.34 -10.81 -4.78
CA PRO A 56 -9.11 -10.35 -4.13
C PRO A 56 -8.06 -9.92 -5.18
N HIS A 57 -7.47 -8.73 -5.01
CA HIS A 57 -6.41 -8.21 -5.88
C HIS A 57 -5.67 -7.04 -5.22
N ASP A 58 -4.41 -6.84 -5.57
CA ASP A 58 -3.59 -5.74 -5.03
C ASP A 58 -3.90 -4.39 -5.69
N ASN A 59 -4.06 -4.40 -7.02
CA ASN A 59 -4.29 -3.22 -7.84
C ASN A 59 -5.33 -3.49 -8.93
N ALA A 60 -6.09 -2.48 -9.31
CA ALA A 60 -7.02 -2.53 -10.43
C ALA A 60 -6.88 -1.26 -11.28
N GLN A 61 -6.98 -1.42 -12.59
CA GLN A 61 -6.87 -0.32 -13.56
C GLN A 61 -8.10 -0.29 -14.46
N LEU A 62 -8.69 0.89 -14.64
CA LEU A 62 -9.78 1.10 -15.57
C LEU A 62 -9.22 1.50 -16.93
N VAL A 63 -9.61 0.76 -17.97
CA VAL A 63 -9.24 1.08 -19.36
C VAL A 63 -10.48 1.57 -20.09
N ARG A 64 -10.49 2.84 -20.50
CA ARG A 64 -11.57 3.45 -21.26
C ARG A 64 -11.23 3.54 -22.74
N TYR A 65 -12.20 3.24 -23.60
CA TYR A 65 -12.10 3.51 -25.04
C TYR A 65 -13.00 4.68 -25.44
N LYS A 66 -12.45 5.67 -26.16
CA LYS A 66 -13.22 6.77 -26.78
C LYS A 66 -13.43 6.43 -28.26
N HIS A 67 -14.68 6.20 -28.65
CA HIS A 67 -15.06 5.78 -30.01
C HIS A 67 -14.79 6.89 -31.04
N GLY A 68 -14.22 6.56 -32.22
CA GLY A 68 -14.00 7.54 -33.29
C GLY A 68 -13.10 7.14 -34.48
N LYS A 69 -12.37 6.04 -34.44
CA LYS A 69 -11.70 5.47 -35.63
C LYS A 69 -11.78 3.94 -35.58
N HIS A 70 -12.34 3.32 -36.62
CA HIS A 70 -12.39 1.85 -36.78
C HIS A 70 -11.01 1.24 -36.54
N LEU A 71 -10.87 0.37 -35.54
CA LEU A 71 -9.61 -0.29 -35.23
C LEU A 71 -9.82 -1.80 -35.09
N ARG A 72 -9.05 -2.55 -35.88
CA ARG A 72 -8.95 -4.01 -35.85
C ARG A 72 -8.38 -4.47 -34.48
N PRO A 73 -8.77 -5.64 -33.95
CA PRO A 73 -8.39 -6.13 -32.61
C PRO A 73 -6.88 -6.07 -32.28
N LYS A 74 -6.00 -6.28 -33.28
CA LYS A 74 -4.54 -6.17 -33.11
C LYS A 74 -4.06 -4.78 -32.66
N LYS A 75 -4.71 -3.69 -33.11
CA LYS A 75 -4.30 -2.32 -32.75
C LYS A 75 -4.79 -1.87 -31.38
N LEU A 76 -5.75 -2.58 -30.77
CA LEU A 76 -6.17 -2.34 -29.38
C LEU A 76 -5.04 -2.74 -28.41
N LEU A 77 -4.42 -3.91 -28.63
CA LEU A 77 -3.29 -4.39 -27.83
C LEU A 77 -2.04 -3.49 -27.92
N ASP A 78 -1.77 -2.89 -29.08
CA ASP A 78 -0.62 -1.98 -29.24
C ASP A 78 -0.87 -0.59 -28.64
N LYS A 79 -2.14 -0.14 -28.55
CA LYS A 79 -2.50 1.09 -27.83
C LYS A 79 -2.54 0.93 -26.32
N ILE A 80 -3.00 -0.22 -25.80
CA ILE A 80 -2.94 -0.51 -24.35
C ILE A 80 -1.47 -0.73 -23.90
N LYS A 81 -0.54 -1.07 -24.81
CA LYS A 81 0.92 -1.03 -24.52
C LYS A 81 1.51 0.40 -24.53
N GLY A 82 0.74 1.40 -24.98
CA GLY A 82 1.16 2.79 -25.09
C GLY A 82 0.82 3.66 -23.87
N PRO A 83 0.86 5.01 -24.00
CA PRO A 83 0.82 5.98 -22.89
C PRO A 83 -0.48 5.99 -22.04
N ASP A 84 -1.49 5.20 -22.41
CA ASP A 84 -2.81 5.17 -21.75
C ASP A 84 -2.83 4.34 -20.45
N LEU A 85 -1.73 3.67 -20.05
CA LEU A 85 -1.61 2.95 -18.77
C LEU A 85 -0.81 3.70 -17.69
N CYS A 86 -0.94 5.03 -17.64
CA CYS A 86 -0.42 5.83 -16.53
C CYS A 86 -1.11 5.40 -15.22
N SER A 87 -0.47 4.48 -14.49
CA SER A 87 -0.89 4.04 -13.16
C SER A 87 -0.30 4.98 -12.11
N ASN A 88 -1.19 5.49 -11.24
CA ASN A 88 -0.81 6.16 -10.00
C ASN A 88 -0.27 5.13 -9.00
N LEU A 89 0.99 4.75 -9.21
CA LEU A 89 1.99 4.46 -8.19
C LEU A 89 3.33 4.43 -8.96
N MET A 90 4.16 5.47 -8.82
CA MET A 90 5.56 5.53 -9.30
C MET A 90 5.86 5.77 -10.81
N LEU A 91 4.95 6.31 -11.63
CA LEU A 91 5.23 6.49 -13.07
C LEU A 91 5.11 7.92 -13.65
N SER A 92 5.27 8.98 -12.85
CA SER A 92 5.21 10.36 -13.38
C SER A 92 6.35 10.75 -14.34
N CYS A 93 7.41 9.94 -14.48
CA CYS A 93 8.55 10.26 -15.36
C CYS A 93 8.66 9.41 -16.64
N VAL A 94 7.90 8.32 -16.77
CA VAL A 94 8.16 7.32 -17.83
C VAL A 94 7.35 7.55 -19.11
N CYS A 95 6.17 8.19 -19.03
CA CYS A 95 5.24 8.24 -20.16
C CYS A 95 5.34 9.46 -21.09
N SER A 96 6.26 10.41 -20.87
CA SER A 96 6.23 11.69 -21.60
C SER A 96 7.16 11.81 -22.80
N ARG A 97 8.04 10.83 -23.10
CA ARG A 97 8.94 10.91 -24.26
C ARG A 97 9.12 9.57 -24.96
N TYR A 98 9.06 9.60 -26.29
CA TYR A 98 9.47 8.51 -27.17
C TYR A 98 10.98 8.67 -27.50
N PRO A 99 11.78 7.59 -27.53
CA PRO A 99 11.42 6.20 -27.24
C PRO A 99 11.06 5.99 -25.77
N PHE A 100 10.11 5.09 -25.53
CA PHE A 100 9.68 4.77 -24.16
C PHE A 100 10.86 4.24 -23.34
N PRO A 101 11.12 4.78 -22.14
CA PRO A 101 12.14 4.23 -21.27
C PRO A 101 11.80 2.77 -20.95
N THR A 102 12.79 1.88 -21.09
CA THR A 102 12.65 0.45 -20.74
C THR A 102 13.26 0.13 -19.38
N VAL A 103 13.84 1.12 -18.71
CA VAL A 103 14.56 0.98 -17.43
C VAL A 103 14.19 2.08 -16.44
N PHE A 104 14.13 1.72 -15.17
CA PHE A 104 13.94 2.66 -14.06
C PHE A 104 15.24 3.38 -13.70
N SER A 105 15.11 4.66 -13.34
CA SER A 105 16.23 5.45 -12.78
C SER A 105 16.71 4.88 -11.43
N SER A 106 17.96 5.17 -11.05
CA SER A 106 18.50 4.79 -9.74
C SER A 106 17.71 5.42 -8.58
N CYS A 107 17.19 6.64 -8.74
CA CYS A 107 16.31 7.29 -7.76
C CYS A 107 15.02 6.48 -7.56
N SER A 108 14.34 6.11 -8.65
CA SER A 108 13.09 5.32 -8.58
C SER A 108 13.29 3.97 -7.90
N LYS A 109 14.44 3.30 -8.14
CA LYS A 109 14.81 2.05 -7.47
C LYS A 109 14.99 2.23 -5.97
N LYS A 110 15.69 3.29 -5.56
CA LYS A 110 15.94 3.62 -4.16
C LYS A 110 14.65 3.98 -3.42
N ASP A 111 13.79 4.77 -4.05
CA ASP A 111 12.50 5.19 -3.49
C ASP A 111 11.54 4.00 -3.30
N LEU A 112 11.49 3.09 -4.28
CA LEU A 112 10.72 1.86 -4.16
C LEU A 112 11.24 0.99 -3.01
N SER A 113 12.56 0.78 -2.92
CA SER A 113 13.18 -0.03 -1.86
C SER A 113 12.89 0.55 -0.48
N ALA A 114 13.09 1.87 -0.31
CA ALA A 114 12.80 2.57 0.93
C ALA A 114 11.30 2.55 1.29
N SER A 115 10.41 2.47 0.30
CA SER A 115 8.97 2.35 0.54
C SER A 115 8.61 0.94 1.02
N LEU A 116 9.15 -0.09 0.39
CA LEU A 116 8.95 -1.49 0.78
C LEU A 116 9.52 -1.77 2.19
N GLU A 117 10.70 -1.23 2.51
CA GLU A 117 11.31 -1.33 3.84
C GLU A 117 10.47 -0.67 4.94
N LYS A 118 9.71 0.39 4.62
CA LYS A 118 8.78 1.04 5.55
C LYS A 118 7.45 0.28 5.69
N GLY A 119 7.32 -0.90 5.09
CA GLY A 119 6.10 -1.70 5.10
C GLY A 119 5.03 -1.21 4.13
N VAL A 120 5.35 -0.34 3.16
CA VAL A 120 4.40 -0.02 2.09
C VAL A 120 4.35 -1.20 1.11
N GLY A 121 3.15 -1.62 0.69
CA GLY A 121 3.02 -2.71 -0.29
C GLY A 121 3.09 -4.12 0.30
N MET A 122 2.75 -4.30 1.58
CA MET A 122 2.71 -5.62 2.26
C MET A 122 1.93 -6.70 1.50
N CYS A 123 0.95 -6.31 0.70
CA CYS A 123 0.15 -7.24 -0.10
C CYS A 123 0.89 -7.80 -1.33
N LEU A 124 1.95 -7.12 -1.80
CA LEU A 124 2.72 -7.47 -3.01
C LEU A 124 3.69 -8.65 -2.83
N PHE A 125 3.88 -9.13 -1.60
CA PHE A 125 4.83 -10.21 -1.30
C PHE A 125 4.25 -11.61 -1.47
N ASN A 126 2.94 -11.72 -1.71
CA ASN A 126 2.28 -13.00 -1.92
C ASN A 126 2.32 -13.35 -3.42
N MET A 127 2.64 -14.60 -3.74
CA MET A 127 2.45 -15.10 -5.10
C MET A 127 0.93 -15.28 -5.33
N PRO A 128 0.37 -14.73 -6.42
CA PRO A 128 -1.07 -14.80 -6.68
C PRO A 128 -1.52 -16.24 -6.94
N GLU A 129 -2.75 -16.58 -6.56
CA GLU A 129 -3.34 -17.89 -6.87
C GLU A 129 -3.64 -18.01 -8.38
N ILE A 130 -3.12 -19.08 -8.97
CA ILE A 130 -2.85 -19.17 -10.42
C ILE A 130 -4.06 -19.66 -11.23
N LYS A 131 -5.14 -20.08 -10.56
CA LYS A 131 -6.42 -20.48 -11.20
C LYS A 131 -7.13 -19.35 -11.96
N VAL A 132 -6.59 -18.12 -11.91
CA VAL A 132 -7.22 -16.90 -12.45
C VAL A 132 -6.31 -16.15 -13.44
N LEU A 133 -5.20 -16.73 -13.89
CA LEU A 133 -4.34 -16.08 -14.89
C LEU A 133 -4.97 -16.10 -16.28
N TYR A 134 -5.28 -14.91 -16.80
CA TYR A 134 -5.77 -14.74 -18.16
C TYR A 134 -4.60 -14.86 -19.16
N GLY A 135 -4.59 -15.90 -20.00
CA GLY A 135 -3.56 -16.13 -21.01
C GLY A 135 -3.26 -17.60 -21.33
N GLY A 136 -3.82 -18.55 -20.57
CA GLY A 136 -3.56 -19.98 -20.72
C GLY A 136 -2.23 -20.41 -20.08
N GLN A 137 -2.06 -21.72 -19.92
CA GLN A 137 -0.82 -22.34 -19.42
C GLN A 137 0.29 -22.17 -20.47
N LYS A 138 1.42 -21.61 -20.08
CA LYS A 138 2.59 -21.47 -20.95
C LYS A 138 3.88 -21.55 -20.14
N CYS A 139 4.54 -22.69 -20.22
CA CYS A 139 5.88 -22.88 -19.70
C CYS A 139 6.87 -21.81 -20.21
N GLY A 140 7.70 -21.31 -19.30
CA GLY A 140 8.74 -20.30 -19.54
C GLY A 140 8.25 -18.86 -19.38
N ASN A 141 7.05 -18.66 -18.82
CA ASN A 141 6.49 -17.33 -18.57
C ASN A 141 6.80 -16.79 -17.16
N GLY A 142 7.45 -17.61 -16.33
CA GLY A 142 7.85 -17.30 -14.96
C GLY A 142 6.73 -17.45 -13.93
N TYR A 143 5.64 -18.15 -14.23
CA TYR A 143 4.57 -18.45 -13.27
C TYR A 143 4.29 -19.95 -13.29
N VAL A 144 4.28 -20.57 -12.10
CA VAL A 144 4.03 -22.02 -11.98
C VAL A 144 2.55 -22.29 -12.19
N GLU A 145 2.14 -22.56 -13.42
CA GLU A 145 0.73 -22.78 -13.78
C GLU A 145 0.28 -24.23 -13.49
N GLU A 146 -1.02 -24.50 -13.57
CA GLU A 146 -1.54 -25.86 -13.30
C GLU A 146 -0.93 -26.86 -14.29
N GLY A 147 -0.30 -27.91 -13.78
CA GLY A 147 0.44 -28.91 -14.59
C GLY A 147 1.95 -28.66 -14.68
N GLU A 148 2.45 -27.52 -14.19
CA GLU A 148 3.88 -27.21 -14.09
C GLU A 148 4.38 -27.41 -12.66
N GLU A 149 5.60 -27.92 -12.49
CA GLU A 149 6.24 -28.08 -11.18
C GLU A 149 7.14 -26.88 -10.85
N CYS A 150 7.64 -26.20 -11.87
CA CYS A 150 8.49 -25.02 -11.75
C CYS A 150 8.46 -24.18 -13.04
N ASP A 151 8.69 -22.87 -12.93
CA ASP A 151 8.90 -22.01 -14.11
C ASP A 151 9.93 -20.92 -13.78
N CYS A 152 11.09 -21.02 -14.43
CA CYS A 152 12.22 -20.10 -14.28
C CYS A 152 12.36 -19.08 -15.42
N GLY A 153 11.38 -19.01 -16.33
CA GLY A 153 11.42 -18.21 -17.54
C GLY A 153 11.89 -18.99 -18.77
N GLU A 154 12.10 -18.27 -19.88
CA GLU A 154 12.56 -18.85 -21.14
C GLU A 154 13.96 -19.49 -21.01
N PRO A 155 14.31 -20.51 -21.82
CA PRO A 155 15.55 -21.28 -21.66
C PRO A 155 16.84 -20.46 -21.63
N GLU A 156 16.88 -19.36 -22.37
CA GLU A 156 18.02 -18.45 -22.49
C GLU A 156 18.27 -17.64 -21.20
N GLU A 157 17.24 -17.48 -20.36
CA GLU A 157 17.28 -16.65 -19.16
C GLU A 157 17.25 -17.48 -17.86
N CYS A 158 16.87 -18.76 -17.95
CA CYS A 158 16.75 -19.63 -16.80
C CYS A 158 18.12 -20.05 -16.26
N LEU A 159 18.53 -19.43 -15.15
CA LEU A 159 19.73 -19.79 -14.38
C LEU A 159 19.45 -20.78 -13.24
N ASN A 160 18.21 -21.26 -13.12
CA ASN A 160 17.80 -22.10 -12.01
C ASN A 160 18.25 -23.57 -12.23
N PRO A 161 19.14 -24.13 -11.39
CA PRO A 161 19.63 -25.49 -11.57
C PRO A 161 18.56 -26.56 -11.28
N CYS A 162 17.52 -26.21 -10.52
CA CYS A 162 16.46 -27.12 -10.07
C CYS A 162 15.31 -27.26 -11.09
N CYS A 163 15.24 -26.37 -12.09
CA CYS A 163 14.11 -26.32 -13.02
C CYS A 163 14.55 -26.57 -14.47
N ASN A 164 13.78 -27.35 -15.21
CA ASN A 164 13.95 -27.53 -16.63
C ASN A 164 13.10 -26.51 -17.40
N ALA A 165 13.74 -25.45 -17.92
CA ALA A 165 13.07 -24.34 -18.59
C ALA A 165 12.25 -24.72 -19.83
N THR A 166 12.54 -25.86 -20.48
CA THR A 166 11.81 -26.30 -21.68
C THR A 166 10.55 -27.08 -21.33
N THR A 167 10.53 -27.73 -20.17
CA THR A 167 9.46 -28.66 -19.78
C THR A 167 8.71 -28.22 -18.52
N CYS A 168 9.20 -27.22 -17.79
CA CYS A 168 8.64 -26.73 -16.53
C CYS A 168 8.48 -27.81 -15.46
N THR A 169 9.40 -28.77 -15.47
CA THR A 169 9.51 -29.86 -14.49
C THR A 169 10.77 -29.70 -13.64
N LEU A 170 10.72 -30.26 -12.43
CA LEU A 170 11.86 -30.30 -11.54
C LEU A 170 12.95 -31.21 -12.10
N LYS A 171 14.21 -30.83 -11.90
CA LYS A 171 15.38 -31.59 -12.35
C LYS A 171 15.85 -32.55 -11.25
N GLY A 172 16.07 -33.82 -11.61
CA GLY A 172 16.67 -34.81 -10.72
C GLY A 172 15.83 -35.04 -9.46
N GLU A 173 16.46 -34.93 -8.29
CA GLU A 173 15.81 -35.09 -6.97
C GLU A 173 15.36 -33.77 -6.35
N ALA A 174 15.22 -32.72 -7.15
CA ALA A 174 14.73 -31.43 -6.68
C ALA A 174 13.29 -31.56 -6.14
N VAL A 175 13.06 -31.03 -4.94
CA VAL A 175 11.73 -30.93 -4.32
C VAL A 175 11.12 -29.55 -4.58
N CYS A 176 11.97 -28.54 -4.77
CA CYS A 176 11.55 -27.20 -5.10
C CYS A 176 12.54 -26.53 -6.06
N ALA A 177 12.09 -25.48 -6.74
CA ALA A 177 12.95 -24.62 -7.55
C ALA A 177 12.86 -23.14 -7.18
N HIS A 178 11.74 -22.68 -6.60
CA HIS A 178 11.47 -21.25 -6.39
C HIS A 178 10.96 -20.98 -4.98
N GLY A 179 11.02 -19.71 -4.54
CA GLY A 179 10.47 -19.26 -3.27
C GLY A 179 11.51 -19.12 -2.15
N GLN A 180 11.24 -18.25 -1.16
CA GLN A 180 12.22 -17.93 -0.11
C GLN A 180 12.55 -19.12 0.82
N CYS A 181 11.69 -20.14 0.82
CA CYS A 181 11.84 -21.37 1.60
C CYS A 181 12.42 -22.53 0.79
N CYS A 182 12.95 -22.27 -0.41
CA CYS A 182 13.72 -23.22 -1.20
C CYS A 182 15.21 -22.90 -1.10
N HIS A 183 16.04 -23.89 -0.80
CA HIS A 183 17.50 -23.77 -0.77
C HIS A 183 18.12 -25.05 -1.32
N ASP A 184 19.05 -24.92 -2.27
CA ASP A 184 19.70 -26.05 -2.93
C ASP A 184 18.71 -27.13 -3.42
N CYS A 185 17.64 -26.66 -4.06
CA CYS A 185 16.54 -27.48 -4.57
C CYS A 185 15.74 -28.26 -3.50
N GLN A 186 15.93 -27.97 -2.23
CA GLN A 186 15.27 -28.61 -1.09
C GLN A 186 14.50 -27.59 -0.23
N LEU A 187 13.49 -28.08 0.48
CA LEU A 187 12.70 -27.25 1.40
C LEU A 187 13.53 -26.92 2.65
N LYS A 188 13.55 -25.64 3.03
CA LYS A 188 14.09 -25.21 4.31
C LYS A 188 13.26 -25.82 5.46
N PRO A 189 13.90 -26.19 6.59
CA PRO A 189 13.18 -26.80 7.71
C PRO A 189 12.16 -25.83 8.32
N ALA A 190 11.11 -26.39 8.92
CA ALA A 190 10.08 -25.63 9.61
C ALA A 190 10.68 -24.73 10.71
N GLY A 191 10.24 -23.48 10.79
CA GLY A 191 10.77 -22.50 11.75
C GLY A 191 11.98 -21.71 11.24
N THR A 192 12.48 -21.97 10.02
CA THR A 192 13.52 -21.12 9.40
C THR A 192 12.94 -19.76 9.01
N PRO A 193 13.54 -18.61 9.41
CA PRO A 193 13.02 -17.29 9.02
C PRO A 193 13.10 -17.10 7.51
N CYS A 194 12.00 -16.63 6.91
CA CYS A 194 11.90 -16.32 5.48
C CYS A 194 11.51 -14.86 5.20
N ARG A 195 10.99 -14.16 6.21
CA ARG A 195 10.82 -12.70 6.17
C ARG A 195 10.97 -12.13 7.57
N GLU A 196 11.81 -11.11 7.69
CA GLU A 196 11.97 -10.33 8.92
C GLU A 196 10.85 -9.30 9.07
N SER A 197 10.61 -8.86 10.30
CA SER A 197 9.71 -7.74 10.59
C SER A 197 10.31 -6.42 10.11
N SER A 198 9.54 -5.63 9.35
CA SER A 198 9.96 -4.30 8.86
C SER A 198 9.82 -3.20 9.92
N ASN A 199 8.88 -3.34 10.85
CA ASN A 199 8.58 -2.35 11.88
C ASN A 199 7.86 -3.00 13.07
N SER A 200 7.59 -2.22 14.13
CA SER A 200 6.98 -2.75 15.37
C SER A 200 5.54 -3.25 15.24
N CYS A 201 4.86 -2.96 14.13
CA CYS A 201 3.52 -3.46 13.81
C CYS A 201 3.52 -4.66 12.88
N ASP A 202 4.67 -5.02 12.32
CA ASP A 202 4.85 -6.11 11.38
C ASP A 202 5.45 -7.32 12.10
N LEU A 203 5.10 -8.53 11.67
CA LEU A 203 5.55 -9.76 12.31
C LEU A 203 6.43 -10.56 11.35
N PRO A 204 7.43 -11.30 11.84
CA PRO A 204 8.22 -12.16 10.99
C PRO A 204 7.43 -13.38 10.51
N GLU A 205 7.82 -13.94 9.37
CA GLU A 205 7.36 -15.25 8.92
C GLU A 205 8.49 -16.26 8.80
N PHE A 206 8.10 -17.51 9.01
CA PHE A 206 8.97 -18.67 9.04
C PHE A 206 8.46 -19.73 8.07
N CYS A 207 9.39 -20.44 7.44
CA CYS A 207 9.09 -21.56 6.57
C CYS A 207 8.30 -22.63 7.33
N THR A 208 7.35 -23.26 6.64
CA THR A 208 6.54 -24.34 7.23
C THR A 208 7.23 -25.71 7.16
N GLY A 209 8.31 -25.83 6.38
CA GLY A 209 8.95 -27.11 6.06
C GLY A 209 8.21 -27.94 5.00
N THR A 210 7.03 -27.48 4.57
CA THR A 210 6.14 -28.21 3.65
C THR A 210 5.83 -27.43 2.38
N SER A 211 6.25 -26.17 2.30
CA SER A 211 6.04 -25.30 1.15
C SER A 211 7.33 -24.55 0.83
N PRO A 212 7.66 -24.36 -0.47
CA PRO A 212 8.84 -23.63 -0.87
C PRO A 212 8.63 -22.09 -0.81
N HIS A 213 7.39 -21.64 -0.63
CA HIS A 213 7.04 -20.23 -0.47
C HIS A 213 6.99 -19.83 1.00
N CYS A 214 7.44 -18.61 1.29
CA CYS A 214 7.21 -18.02 2.61
C CYS A 214 5.70 -17.84 2.83
N PRO A 215 5.17 -18.12 4.03
CA PRO A 215 3.77 -17.88 4.33
C PRO A 215 3.36 -16.44 4.07
N ALA A 216 2.07 -16.24 3.81
CA ALA A 216 1.54 -14.91 3.55
C ALA A 216 1.79 -13.96 4.72
N ASN A 217 2.24 -12.74 4.39
CA ASN A 217 2.56 -11.67 5.33
C ASN A 217 1.43 -11.44 6.34
N VAL A 218 1.77 -11.41 7.63
CA VAL A 218 0.88 -11.11 8.74
C VAL A 218 1.45 -10.00 9.61
N TYR A 219 0.55 -9.19 10.18
CA TYR A 219 0.93 -8.06 11.02
C TYR A 219 0.01 -7.95 12.23
N LEU A 220 0.44 -7.17 13.23
CA LEU A 220 -0.34 -6.87 14.43
C LEU A 220 -1.68 -6.25 14.04
N HIS A 221 -2.75 -6.74 14.67
CA HIS A 221 -4.09 -6.23 14.40
C HIS A 221 -4.16 -4.70 14.60
N ASP A 222 -4.94 -4.04 13.74
CA ASP A 222 -5.16 -2.61 13.81
C ASP A 222 -5.57 -2.17 15.21
N GLY A 223 -4.89 -1.13 15.70
CA GLY A 223 -5.07 -0.56 17.01
C GLY A 223 -4.10 -1.06 18.10
N HIS A 224 -3.24 -2.03 17.80
CA HIS A 224 -2.16 -2.36 18.73
C HIS A 224 -1.26 -1.13 18.96
N ALA A 225 -0.84 -0.85 20.19
CA ALA A 225 0.10 0.24 20.45
C ALA A 225 1.46 -0.09 19.83
N CYS A 226 2.11 0.89 19.22
CA CYS A 226 3.43 0.69 18.65
C CYS A 226 4.50 0.58 19.74
N LEU A 227 5.58 -0.16 19.48
CA LEU A 227 6.76 -0.19 20.33
C LEU A 227 7.60 1.09 20.10
N LEU A 228 8.11 1.69 21.17
CA LEU A 228 8.97 2.90 21.21
C LEU A 228 8.35 4.20 20.70
N VAL A 229 7.19 4.17 20.05
CA VAL A 229 6.56 5.34 19.44
C VAL A 229 5.13 5.48 19.92
N ASP A 230 4.72 6.71 20.24
CA ASP A 230 3.35 7.00 20.66
C ASP A 230 2.39 6.98 19.46
N GLY A 231 1.93 5.78 19.11
CA GLY A 231 1.07 5.55 17.96
C GLY A 231 0.35 4.21 18.02
N TYR A 232 -0.46 3.95 17.00
CA TYR A 232 -1.17 2.69 16.84
C TYR A 232 -0.87 2.06 15.49
N CYS A 233 -0.85 0.74 15.47
CA CYS A 233 -0.73 -0.07 14.27
C CYS A 233 -1.98 0.09 13.42
N TYR A 234 -1.78 0.31 12.12
CA TYR A 234 -2.85 0.34 11.14
C TYR A 234 -2.31 -0.18 9.81
N ASN A 235 -2.89 -1.26 9.29
CA ASN A 235 -2.40 -2.00 8.12
C ASN A 235 -0.92 -2.40 8.23
N GLY A 236 -0.48 -2.81 9.43
CA GLY A 236 0.88 -3.31 9.67
C GLY A 236 1.98 -2.24 9.75
N ILE A 237 1.60 -0.96 9.82
CA ILE A 237 2.53 0.16 9.97
C ILE A 237 2.12 0.98 11.20
N CYS A 238 3.10 1.49 11.94
CA CYS A 238 2.85 2.49 12.97
C CYS A 238 2.56 3.85 12.35
N GLN A 239 1.31 4.31 12.38
CA GLN A 239 0.92 5.59 11.79
C GLN A 239 1.16 6.75 12.77
N THR A 240 2.04 7.68 12.40
CA THR A 240 2.41 8.84 13.23
C THR A 240 2.45 10.14 12.42
N HIS A 241 2.19 11.28 13.09
CA HIS A 241 2.33 12.59 12.47
C HIS A 241 3.75 12.84 11.98
N GLU A 242 4.76 12.37 12.71
CA GLU A 242 6.16 12.58 12.36
C GLU A 242 6.51 11.88 11.05
N GLN A 243 6.17 10.59 10.93
CA GLN A 243 6.45 9.85 9.71
C GLN A 243 5.74 10.45 8.50
N GLN A 244 4.51 10.95 8.68
CA GLN A 244 3.80 11.65 7.62
C GLN A 244 4.46 12.98 7.27
N CYS A 245 4.91 13.78 8.24
CA CYS A 245 5.66 15.01 7.98
C CYS A 245 6.96 14.74 7.22
N ILE A 246 7.71 13.69 7.58
CA ILE A 246 8.92 13.28 6.86
C ILE A 246 8.59 12.85 5.42
N THR A 247 7.50 12.13 5.20
CA THR A 247 7.06 11.75 3.86
C THR A 247 6.68 12.97 3.00
N LEU A 248 6.05 13.99 3.60
CA LEU A 248 5.60 15.17 2.89
C LEU A 248 6.71 16.19 2.62
N TRP A 249 7.64 16.37 3.57
CA TRP A 249 8.63 17.46 3.55
C TRP A 249 10.09 16.97 3.53
N GLY A 250 10.32 15.65 3.54
CA GLY A 250 11.64 15.06 3.57
C GLY A 250 12.24 14.95 4.99
N GLN A 251 13.48 14.49 5.05
CA GLN A 251 14.21 14.29 6.31
C GLN A 251 14.36 15.59 7.11
N GLY A 252 14.28 15.49 8.44
CA GLY A 252 14.33 16.62 9.36
C GLY A 252 13.00 17.37 9.55
N ALA A 253 11.92 16.90 8.91
CA ALA A 253 10.57 17.38 9.19
C ALA A 253 10.00 16.72 10.45
N LYS A 254 9.22 17.49 11.22
CA LYS A 254 8.56 17.06 12.45
C LYS A 254 7.15 17.63 12.56
N PRO A 255 6.28 17.07 13.43
CA PRO A 255 4.97 17.64 13.68
C PRO A 255 5.06 19.05 14.25
N ALA A 256 4.18 19.94 13.83
CA ALA A 256 4.07 21.28 14.41
C ALA A 256 3.43 21.23 15.82
N PRO A 257 3.59 22.28 16.64
CA PRO A 257 2.90 22.38 17.93
C PRO A 257 1.38 22.30 17.81
N GLY A 258 0.70 21.82 18.86
CA GLY A 258 -0.77 21.61 18.86
C GLY A 258 -1.58 22.85 18.43
N ILE A 259 -1.12 24.04 18.81
CA ILE A 259 -1.76 25.31 18.42
C ILE A 259 -1.84 25.51 16.90
N CYS A 260 -0.88 24.97 16.13
CA CYS A 260 -0.94 25.01 14.66
C CYS A 260 -2.15 24.23 14.14
N PHE A 261 -2.35 23.02 14.67
CA PHE A 261 -3.49 22.19 14.30
C PHE A 261 -4.80 22.87 14.70
N GLU A 262 -4.90 23.37 15.93
CA GLU A 262 -6.12 24.00 16.44
C GLU A 262 -6.51 25.24 15.66
N ARG A 263 -5.57 26.16 15.43
CA ARG A 263 -5.85 27.42 14.72
C ARG A 263 -6.15 27.18 13.25
N VAL A 264 -5.29 26.44 12.55
CA VAL A 264 -5.46 26.21 11.10
C VAL A 264 -6.73 25.40 10.84
N ASN A 265 -6.95 24.31 11.58
CA ASN A 265 -8.09 23.45 11.29
C ASN A 265 -9.44 23.97 11.80
N SER A 266 -9.46 25.06 12.58
CA SER A 266 -10.69 25.77 12.95
C SER A 266 -11.30 26.57 11.79
N ALA A 267 -10.56 26.80 10.70
CA ALA A 267 -11.01 27.57 9.55
C ALA A 267 -12.17 26.90 8.80
N GLY A 268 -12.09 25.58 8.58
CA GLY A 268 -13.08 24.82 7.82
C GLY A 268 -13.07 25.16 6.33
N ASP A 269 -11.88 25.36 5.77
CA ASP A 269 -11.64 25.67 4.37
C ASP A 269 -10.74 24.58 3.72
N PRO A 270 -10.39 24.65 2.43
CA PRO A 270 -9.55 23.63 1.79
C PRO A 270 -8.18 23.42 2.45
N TYR A 271 -7.65 24.43 3.15
CA TYR A 271 -6.30 24.44 3.69
C TYR A 271 -6.25 24.04 5.17
N GLY A 272 -7.35 24.24 5.91
CA GLY A 272 -7.49 23.87 7.31
C GLY A 272 -8.88 23.33 7.63
N ASN A 273 -9.01 22.02 7.79
CA ASN A 273 -10.30 21.34 8.00
C ASN A 273 -10.16 19.96 8.66
N CYS A 274 -11.30 19.40 9.06
CA CYS A 274 -11.47 18.04 9.58
C CYS A 274 -12.02 17.05 8.53
N GLY A 275 -11.70 17.29 7.25
CA GLY A 275 -12.30 16.60 6.12
C GLY A 275 -13.57 17.29 5.61
N LYS A 276 -14.23 16.65 4.65
CA LYS A 276 -15.50 17.10 4.09
C LYS A 276 -16.68 16.44 4.81
N ASP A 277 -17.79 17.14 4.92
CA ASP A 277 -19.05 16.57 5.39
C ASP A 277 -19.82 15.85 4.26
N ASN A 278 -20.99 15.29 4.58
CA ASN A 278 -21.81 14.55 3.60
C ASN A 278 -22.28 15.42 2.41
N LYS A 279 -22.15 16.75 2.48
CA LYS A 279 -22.48 17.69 1.41
C LYS A 279 -21.25 18.12 0.62
N GLY A 280 -20.08 17.52 0.89
CA GLY A 280 -18.81 17.87 0.27
C GLY A 280 -18.16 19.15 0.80
N LEU A 281 -18.73 19.76 1.85
CA LEU A 281 -18.22 21.02 2.40
C LEU A 281 -17.13 20.77 3.44
N PHE A 282 -16.09 21.61 3.43
CA PHE A 282 -15.01 21.52 4.41
C PHE A 282 -15.52 21.81 5.82
N ALA A 283 -15.27 20.87 6.73
CA ALA A 283 -15.72 20.95 8.10
C ALA A 283 -14.66 21.59 9.00
N LYS A 284 -15.09 22.54 9.84
CA LYS A 284 -14.27 23.06 10.94
C LYS A 284 -13.96 21.94 11.93
N CYS A 285 -12.74 21.90 12.46
CA CYS A 285 -12.39 21.02 13.56
C CYS A 285 -12.77 21.64 14.90
N GLU A 286 -13.31 20.81 15.80
CA GLU A 286 -13.28 21.11 17.23
C GLU A 286 -11.82 21.04 17.74
N PRO A 287 -11.45 21.78 18.80
CA PRO A 287 -10.06 21.80 19.31
C PRO A 287 -9.50 20.40 19.61
N ARG A 288 -10.34 19.53 20.18
CA ARG A 288 -10.01 18.13 20.50
C ARG A 288 -9.78 17.23 19.27
N ASP A 289 -10.28 17.63 18.10
CA ASP A 289 -10.23 16.89 16.84
C ASP A 289 -9.19 17.48 15.87
N ALA A 290 -8.62 18.63 16.22
CA ALA A 290 -7.72 19.39 15.38
C ALA A 290 -6.49 18.59 14.92
N LYS A 291 -5.94 17.71 15.78
CA LYS A 291 -4.82 16.82 15.41
C LYS A 291 -5.20 15.69 14.44
N CYS A 292 -6.50 15.48 14.19
CA CYS A 292 -6.99 14.54 13.19
C CYS A 292 -7.37 15.25 11.87
N GLY A 293 -7.21 16.57 11.76
CA GLY A 293 -7.55 17.38 10.58
C GLY A 293 -6.45 17.41 9.52
N LYS A 294 -6.24 18.57 8.88
CA LYS A 294 -5.08 18.81 8.00
C LYS A 294 -3.80 18.74 8.82
N ILE A 295 -2.79 18.10 8.26
CA ILE A 295 -1.50 17.91 8.96
C ILE A 295 -0.71 19.22 8.96
N GLN A 296 -0.10 19.51 10.11
CA GLN A 296 0.78 20.67 10.30
C GLN A 296 2.17 20.19 10.69
N CYS A 297 3.19 20.66 9.97
CA CYS A 297 4.58 20.26 10.11
C CYS A 297 5.51 21.47 10.27
N GLN A 298 6.74 21.20 10.71
CA GLN A 298 7.86 22.13 10.79
C GLN A 298 9.15 21.42 10.35
N GLY A 299 10.17 22.16 9.90
CA GLY A 299 11.42 21.56 9.42
C GLY A 299 11.29 20.79 8.11
N GLY A 300 12.39 20.23 7.62
CA GLY A 300 12.47 19.60 6.29
C GLY A 300 12.65 20.61 5.15
N ALA A 301 12.37 20.16 3.93
CA ALA A 301 12.54 20.94 2.70
C ALA A 301 11.58 22.14 2.62
N ASN A 302 11.94 23.13 1.78
CA ASN A 302 11.15 24.34 1.58
C ASN A 302 9.89 24.12 0.72
N ARG A 303 9.80 22.98 0.04
CA ARG A 303 8.61 22.58 -0.74
C ARG A 303 8.29 21.11 -0.44
N PRO A 304 7.02 20.70 -0.51
CA PRO A 304 6.66 19.30 -0.36
C PRO A 304 7.41 18.45 -1.39
N VAL A 305 7.92 17.29 -0.94
CA VAL A 305 8.63 16.34 -1.81
C VAL A 305 7.67 15.41 -2.55
N ILE A 306 6.36 15.55 -2.31
CA ILE A 306 5.31 14.71 -2.87
C ILE A 306 4.68 15.35 -4.11
N GLY A 307 5.04 14.85 -5.30
CA GLY A 307 4.41 15.22 -6.57
C GLY A 307 4.63 16.67 -7.03
N THR A 308 4.35 16.93 -8.31
CA THR A 308 4.56 18.27 -8.91
C THR A 308 3.43 19.28 -8.61
N ASN A 309 2.30 18.81 -8.07
CA ASN A 309 1.08 19.62 -7.86
C ASN A 309 0.81 19.93 -6.37
N ALA A 310 1.83 19.80 -5.51
CA ALA A 310 1.74 20.13 -4.10
C ALA A 310 2.07 21.61 -3.85
N VAL A 311 1.17 22.29 -3.14
CA VAL A 311 1.36 23.68 -2.73
C VAL A 311 1.72 23.71 -1.25
N SER A 312 2.72 24.52 -0.90
CA SER A 312 3.08 24.82 0.49
C SER A 312 2.15 25.90 1.02
N ILE A 313 1.53 25.63 2.17
CA ILE A 313 0.66 26.58 2.87
C ILE A 313 1.34 26.94 4.19
N GLU A 314 1.75 28.20 4.30
CA GLU A 314 2.43 28.71 5.49
C GLU A 314 1.51 29.63 6.28
N THR A 315 1.31 29.33 7.56
CA THR A 315 0.49 30.14 8.46
C THR A 315 1.36 30.62 9.62
N ASN A 316 1.37 31.93 9.86
CA ASN A 316 2.07 32.53 10.98
C ASN A 316 1.10 32.78 12.14
N ILE A 317 1.27 32.08 13.25
CA ILE A 317 0.47 32.27 14.45
C ILE A 317 1.21 33.20 15.42
N PRO A 318 0.63 34.35 15.82
CA PRO A 318 1.25 35.23 16.80
C PRO A 318 1.25 34.56 18.20
N GLN A 319 2.38 34.68 18.91
CA GLN A 319 2.50 34.23 20.31
C GLN A 319 2.16 35.36 21.28
N GLN A 320 1.65 35.00 22.46
CA GLN A 320 1.31 35.96 23.52
C GLN A 320 2.54 36.67 24.12
N GLU A 321 3.69 35.99 24.14
CA GLU A 321 4.96 36.50 24.71
C GLU A 321 5.84 37.28 23.70
N GLY A 322 5.31 37.54 22.50
CA GLY A 322 6.06 38.11 21.38
C GLY A 322 6.76 37.03 20.55
N GLY A 323 6.62 37.12 19.22
CA GLY A 323 7.12 36.11 18.27
C GLY A 323 6.02 35.48 17.42
N ARG A 324 6.41 34.62 16.48
CA ARG A 324 5.52 33.93 15.53
C ARG A 324 5.87 32.46 15.42
N ILE A 325 4.88 31.59 15.48
CA ILE A 325 5.02 30.17 15.13
C ILE A 325 4.69 30.01 13.65
N LEU A 326 5.65 29.53 12.88
CA LEU A 326 5.41 29.11 11.51
C LEU A 326 4.80 27.69 11.52
N CYS A 327 3.59 27.57 10.98
CA CYS A 327 2.90 26.32 10.74
C CYS A 327 2.90 26.05 9.25
N ARG A 328 3.35 24.86 8.84
CA ARG A 328 3.38 24.48 7.42
C ARG A 328 2.47 23.29 7.15
N GLY A 329 1.47 23.53 6.31
CA GLY A 329 0.63 22.50 5.72
C GLY A 329 0.93 22.37 4.23
N THR A 330 0.39 21.33 3.61
CA THR A 330 0.39 21.22 2.15
C THR A 330 -1.02 20.92 1.68
N HIS A 331 -1.34 21.37 0.49
CA HIS A 331 -2.51 20.91 -0.24
C HIS A 331 -2.03 20.40 -1.59
N VAL A 332 -2.36 19.15 -1.89
CA VAL A 332 -1.99 18.54 -3.15
C VAL A 332 -3.23 18.47 -4.02
N TYR A 333 -3.18 19.13 -5.17
CA TYR A 333 -4.25 19.10 -6.16
C TYR A 333 -4.20 17.77 -6.91
N LEU A 334 -4.73 16.72 -6.27
CA LEU A 334 -4.82 15.36 -6.83
C LEU A 334 -6.24 15.04 -7.34
N GLY A 335 -7.13 16.03 -7.41
CA GLY A 335 -8.58 15.82 -7.53
C GLY A 335 -9.24 15.56 -6.16
N ASP A 336 -10.56 15.50 -6.10
CA ASP A 336 -11.33 15.27 -4.86
C ASP A 336 -11.25 13.82 -4.35
N ASP A 337 -10.45 13.00 -5.04
CA ASP A 337 -10.67 11.57 -5.20
C ASP A 337 -9.51 10.72 -4.67
N MET A 338 -8.38 11.38 -4.38
CA MET A 338 -7.30 10.83 -3.59
C MET A 338 -7.33 11.54 -2.24
N PRO A 339 -7.27 10.81 -1.09
CA PRO A 339 -7.18 11.44 0.21
C PRO A 339 -6.00 12.41 0.18
N ASP A 340 -6.29 13.71 0.33
CA ASP A 340 -5.29 14.77 0.30
C ASP A 340 -4.12 14.34 1.21
N PRO A 341 -2.89 14.14 0.68
CA PRO A 341 -1.76 13.71 1.50
C PRO A 341 -1.44 14.70 2.63
N GLY A 342 -1.89 15.95 2.50
CA GLY A 342 -1.85 16.97 3.54
C GLY A 342 -2.96 16.84 4.59
N LEU A 343 -3.72 15.76 4.59
CA LEU A 343 -4.70 15.36 5.58
C LEU A 343 -4.05 14.23 6.41
N VAL A 344 -4.06 14.33 7.75
CA VAL A 344 -3.50 13.28 8.63
C VAL A 344 -3.96 11.87 8.19
N LEU A 345 -3.11 10.85 8.18
CA LEU A 345 -3.50 9.53 7.67
C LEU A 345 -4.50 8.82 8.59
N THR A 346 -5.37 7.97 8.03
CA THR A 346 -6.27 7.11 8.81
C THR A 346 -5.47 6.17 9.71
N GLY A 347 -5.93 5.94 10.94
CA GLY A 347 -5.20 5.13 11.92
C GLY A 347 -4.15 5.91 12.73
N THR A 348 -3.77 7.12 12.31
CA THR A 348 -2.84 7.97 13.08
C THR A 348 -3.45 8.36 14.42
N LYS A 349 -2.68 8.18 15.51
CA LYS A 349 -3.07 8.65 16.84
C LYS A 349 -3.24 10.16 16.82
N CYS A 350 -4.40 10.67 17.24
CA CYS A 350 -4.63 12.12 17.36
C CYS A 350 -5.06 12.56 18.77
N GLY A 351 -5.18 11.61 19.70
CA GLY A 351 -5.36 11.82 21.13
C GLY A 351 -5.35 10.49 21.87
N ASP A 352 -5.40 10.51 23.21
CA ASP A 352 -5.36 9.26 23.99
C ASP A 352 -6.58 8.38 23.72
N GLY A 353 -6.30 7.16 23.28
CA GLY A 353 -7.31 6.21 22.84
C GLY A 353 -8.12 6.68 21.63
N ARG A 354 -7.56 7.56 20.78
CA ARG A 354 -8.21 8.12 19.59
C ARG A 354 -7.33 8.11 18.35
N VAL A 355 -7.93 7.68 17.24
CA VAL A 355 -7.29 7.66 15.90
C VAL A 355 -8.20 8.27 14.84
N ARG A 356 -7.59 8.74 13.75
CA ARG A 356 -8.32 9.25 12.59
C ARG A 356 -9.09 8.13 11.85
N ARG A 357 -10.30 8.44 11.39
CA ARG A 357 -11.14 7.60 10.51
C ARG A 357 -11.13 8.09 9.04
N GLN A 358 -11.40 7.15 8.12
CA GLN A 358 -11.40 7.39 6.67
C GLN A 358 -12.60 8.20 6.13
N SER A 359 -13.79 8.16 6.76
CA SER A 359 -15.03 8.62 6.08
C SER A 359 -15.97 9.53 6.86
N ASN A 360 -15.68 9.94 8.09
CA ASN A 360 -16.54 10.91 8.78
C ASN A 360 -15.85 11.53 9.99
N LYS A 361 -16.34 12.71 10.42
CA LYS A 361 -15.92 13.57 11.55
C LYS A 361 -15.73 12.88 12.91
N THR A 362 -15.85 11.55 12.99
CA THR A 362 -15.90 10.79 14.23
C THR A 362 -14.52 10.21 14.58
N LEU A 363 -14.01 10.63 15.73
CA LEU A 363 -12.96 9.94 16.47
C LEU A 363 -13.40 8.50 16.77
N TRP A 364 -12.51 7.52 16.56
CA TRP A 364 -12.67 6.23 17.21
C TRP A 364 -12.29 6.37 18.68
N LYS A 365 -13.20 6.06 19.61
CA LYS A 365 -12.77 5.64 20.96
C LYS A 365 -12.40 4.16 20.86
N PHE A 366 -11.18 3.82 21.25
CA PHE A 366 -10.62 2.46 21.24
C PHE A 366 -11.44 1.36 21.97
N LYS A 367 -12.46 1.73 22.73
CA LYS A 367 -13.24 0.83 23.61
C LYS A 367 -14.08 -0.24 22.88
N LEU A 368 -14.13 -0.27 21.54
CA LEU A 368 -15.10 -1.08 20.78
C LEU A 368 -14.52 -2.25 19.96
N ILE A 369 -13.21 -2.40 19.80
CA ILE A 369 -12.62 -3.56 19.09
C ILE A 369 -11.99 -4.56 20.07
N PHE A 370 -11.35 -4.09 21.14
CA PHE A 370 -10.71 -4.98 22.13
C PHE A 370 -11.70 -5.74 23.02
N HIS A 371 -12.94 -5.27 23.15
CA HIS A 371 -13.82 -5.72 24.23
C HIS A 371 -14.58 -7.02 23.95
N ASN A 372 -14.76 -7.44 22.69
CA ASN A 372 -15.47 -8.69 22.38
C ASN A 372 -14.55 -9.92 22.32
N THR A 373 -13.30 -9.78 21.87
CA THR A 373 -12.33 -10.88 21.84
C THR A 373 -11.69 -11.15 23.20
N GLN A 374 -11.46 -10.11 24.03
CA GLN A 374 -10.98 -10.32 25.40
C GLN A 374 -12.09 -10.76 26.38
N LYS A 375 -13.38 -10.50 26.09
CA LYS A 375 -14.48 -10.90 27.00
C LYS A 375 -14.68 -12.41 27.07
N GLN A 376 -14.31 -13.18 26.06
CA GLN A 376 -14.39 -14.65 26.07
C GLN A 376 -13.28 -15.33 26.88
N LEU A 377 -12.26 -14.60 27.37
CA LEU A 377 -11.01 -15.20 27.87
C LEU A 377 -10.56 -14.68 29.24
N LYS A 378 -11.43 -14.01 30.00
CA LYS A 378 -11.13 -13.62 31.39
C LYS A 378 -11.10 -14.86 32.30
N GLY A 379 -9.91 -15.35 32.63
CA GLY A 379 -9.74 -16.35 33.70
C GLY A 379 -8.44 -17.17 33.70
N ASN A 380 -7.60 -17.10 32.66
CA ASN A 380 -6.46 -18.02 32.54
C ASN A 380 -5.09 -17.29 32.66
N PRO A 381 -4.22 -17.66 33.63
CA PRO A 381 -2.94 -17.00 33.89
C PRO A 381 -1.87 -17.16 32.77
N CYS A 382 -2.09 -18.01 31.76
CA CYS A 382 -1.20 -18.16 30.60
C CYS A 382 -1.30 -17.03 29.54
N PHE A 383 -2.14 -16.00 29.74
CA PHE A 383 -2.47 -15.01 28.70
C PHE A 383 -1.56 -13.80 28.56
N LYS A 384 -0.43 -13.73 29.28
CA LYS A 384 0.45 -12.54 29.24
C LYS A 384 1.11 -12.28 27.87
N SER A 385 1.01 -13.20 26.91
CA SER A 385 1.76 -13.12 25.63
C SER A 385 0.97 -13.53 24.38
N THR A 386 -0.34 -13.24 24.33
CA THR A 386 -1.13 -13.47 23.10
C THR A 386 -1.09 -12.26 22.16
N ILE A 387 -0.64 -12.48 20.92
CA ILE A 387 -0.73 -11.51 19.82
C ILE A 387 -1.96 -11.81 18.95
N ILE A 388 -2.74 -10.77 18.65
CA ILE A 388 -3.85 -10.81 17.68
C ILE A 388 -3.34 -10.27 16.33
N LYS A 389 -3.51 -11.03 15.26
CA LYS A 389 -3.12 -10.64 13.89
C LYS A 389 -4.32 -10.26 13.03
N ASN A 390 -4.09 -9.56 11.92
CA ASN A 390 -5.10 -9.11 10.95
C ASN A 390 -5.97 -10.22 10.31
N LYS A 391 -5.58 -11.50 10.43
CA LYS A 391 -6.37 -12.67 9.98
C LYS A 391 -7.18 -13.35 11.09
N ASN A 392 -7.41 -12.67 12.23
CA ASN A 392 -8.11 -13.20 13.41
C ASN A 392 -7.54 -14.52 13.96
N LYS A 393 -6.24 -14.78 13.74
CA LYS A 393 -5.51 -15.91 14.35
C LYS A 393 -4.72 -15.41 15.55
N MET A 394 -4.84 -16.12 16.68
CA MET A 394 -4.04 -15.88 17.89
C MET A 394 -2.71 -16.63 17.80
N PHE A 395 -1.63 -15.97 18.22
CA PHE A 395 -0.34 -16.61 18.44
C PHE A 395 0.08 -16.41 19.89
N PHE A 396 0.71 -17.43 20.47
CA PHE A 396 1.40 -17.34 21.75
C PHE A 396 2.86 -17.02 21.48
N LEU A 397 3.34 -15.88 21.96
CA LEU A 397 4.78 -15.66 22.10
C LEU A 397 5.20 -16.36 23.40
N ASP A 398 5.98 -17.43 23.33
CA ASP A 398 6.65 -17.94 24.52
C ASP A 398 7.80 -16.96 24.84
N ASN A 399 7.52 -15.93 25.64
CA ASN A 399 8.53 -15.00 26.14
C ASN A 399 9.36 -15.68 27.25
N ARG A 400 10.11 -16.71 26.86
CA ARG A 400 11.30 -17.18 27.60
C ARG A 400 12.55 -16.86 26.80
N ILE A 401 12.85 -15.58 26.71
CA ILE A 401 14.22 -15.10 26.58
C ILE A 401 14.39 -14.04 27.67
N GLU A 402 14.74 -14.51 28.87
CA GLU A 402 15.39 -13.68 29.88
C GLU A 402 16.84 -13.46 29.43
N PHE A 403 17.32 -12.22 29.52
CA PHE A 403 18.74 -11.92 29.65
C PHE A 403 19.01 -11.47 31.07
#